data_AF-A0A2U1K8W4-F1
#
_entry.id   AF-A0A2U1K8W4-F1
#
_cell.length_a   1.000
_cell.length_b   1.000
_cell.length_c   1.000
_cell.angle_alpha   90.00
_cell.angle_beta   90.00
_cell.angle_gamma   90.00
#
_symmetry.space_group_name_H-M   'P 1'
#
loop_
_entity.id
_entity.type
_entity.pdbx_description
1 polymer ?
#
loop_
_entity_poly.entity_id
_entity_poly.type
_entity_poly.pdbx_seq_one_letter_code
_entity_poly.pdbx_strand_id
1 'polypeptide(L)'
;MGLGCVPYLPKVLPDFFHTISTSEDTLKEFIIWKLGTLVSIVRQHIRKYLPELLSLISELWSSFSLPAPNRPVHGPPVLHLVEQLCLALNDEFRTYLPTILPFYIQVLTDAERCNNYTFVPDILRTLRVFGGTLDEHMHLLLPALIRLFIVDASVDIRRAAIKTLIRIIPRVQVRGHISLLVDHLKLVLDGYVTLSTNVYLEFINVQSACAHAYIHLHPGKYELEHVFSTACSLY
;
A
#
# COMPACT_ATOMS: atom_id res chain seq x y z
N MET A 1 -11.25 -22.52 -14.66
CA MET A 1 -12.72 -22.72 -14.59
C MET A 1 -13.49 -21.52 -14.01
N GLY A 2 -12.95 -20.27 -14.01
CA GLY A 2 -13.57 -19.14 -13.29
C GLY A 2 -14.53 -18.22 -14.08
N LEU A 3 -14.66 -18.37 -15.40
CA LEU A 3 -15.40 -17.41 -16.24
C LEU A 3 -16.86 -17.79 -16.51
N GLY A 4 -17.29 -18.98 -16.10
CA GLY A 4 -18.68 -19.42 -16.26
C GLY A 4 -19.70 -18.59 -15.45
N CYS A 5 -19.25 -17.81 -14.47
CA CYS A 5 -20.09 -16.93 -13.66
C CYS A 5 -20.32 -15.53 -14.28
N VAL A 6 -19.55 -15.14 -15.30
CA VAL A 6 -19.63 -13.79 -15.92
C VAL A 6 -21.03 -13.43 -16.43
N PRO A 7 -21.79 -14.33 -17.09
CA PRO A 7 -23.16 -14.02 -17.53
C PRO A 7 -24.14 -13.72 -16.39
N TYR A 8 -23.83 -14.15 -15.16
CA TYR A 8 -24.67 -13.96 -13.98
C TYR A 8 -24.36 -12.66 -13.23
N LEU A 9 -23.21 -12.02 -13.50
CA LEU A 9 -22.80 -10.78 -12.86
C LEU A 9 -23.86 -9.65 -12.90
N PRO A 10 -24.55 -9.39 -14.04
CA PRO A 10 -25.54 -8.33 -14.10
C PRO A 10 -26.76 -8.57 -13.22
N LYS A 11 -27.03 -9.82 -12.85
CA LYS A 11 -28.13 -10.17 -11.94
C LYS A 11 -27.66 -10.14 -10.49
N VAL A 12 -26.47 -10.65 -10.22
CA VAL A 12 -25.99 -10.86 -8.85
C VAL A 12 -25.41 -9.60 -8.21
N LEU A 13 -24.68 -8.76 -8.96
CA LEU A 13 -24.00 -7.60 -8.37
C LEU A 13 -24.94 -6.53 -7.81
N PRO A 14 -26.05 -6.14 -8.49
CA PRO A 14 -26.98 -5.17 -7.95
C PRO A 14 -27.60 -5.61 -6.61
N ASP A 15 -28.01 -6.88 -6.53
CA ASP A 15 -28.55 -7.47 -5.30
C ASP A 15 -27.49 -7.50 -4.18
N PHE A 16 -26.23 -7.79 -4.52
CA PHE A 16 -25.11 -7.72 -3.58
C PHE A 16 -24.92 -6.31 -3.03
N PHE A 17 -24.89 -5.29 -3.89
CA PHE A 17 -24.74 -3.90 -3.45
C PHE A 17 -25.89 -3.45 -2.56
N HIS A 18 -27.13 -3.76 -2.94
CA HIS A 18 -28.30 -3.46 -2.12
C HIS A 18 -28.20 -4.13 -0.74
N THR A 19 -27.82 -5.41 -0.70
CA THR A 19 -27.68 -6.16 0.55
C THR A 19 -26.62 -5.53 1.46
N ILE A 20 -25.49 -5.07 0.92
CA ILE A 20 -24.43 -4.41 1.71
C ILE A 20 -24.93 -3.11 2.35
N SER A 21 -25.80 -2.35 1.67
CA SER A 21 -26.38 -1.11 2.21
C SER A 21 -27.44 -1.35 3.29
N THR A 22 -28.09 -2.50 3.32
CA THR A 22 -29.21 -2.80 4.24
C THR A 22 -28.87 -3.74 5.40
N SER A 23 -27.64 -4.26 5.46
CA SER A 23 -27.25 -5.32 6.42
C SER A 23 -26.60 -4.78 7.69
N GLU A 24 -26.67 -5.57 8.77
CA GLU A 24 -25.91 -5.34 10.00
C GLU A 24 -24.39 -5.46 9.78
N ASP A 25 -23.59 -4.74 10.58
CA ASP A 25 -22.15 -4.55 10.36
C ASP A 25 -21.34 -5.86 10.23
N THR A 26 -21.67 -6.89 11.03
CA THR A 26 -20.96 -8.19 10.98
C THR A 26 -21.21 -8.97 9.70
N LEU A 27 -22.47 -8.98 9.22
CA LEU A 27 -22.84 -9.60 7.95
C LEU A 27 -22.28 -8.78 6.77
N LYS A 28 -22.30 -7.45 6.90
CA LYS A 28 -21.75 -6.50 5.93
C LYS A 28 -20.27 -6.81 5.66
N GLU A 29 -19.45 -6.98 6.69
CA GLU A 29 -18.04 -7.37 6.58
C GLU A 29 -17.84 -8.67 5.79
N PHE A 30 -18.62 -9.71 6.10
CA PHE A 30 -18.53 -11.00 5.42
C PHE A 30 -18.90 -10.90 3.94
N ILE A 31 -19.98 -10.17 3.61
CA ILE A 31 -20.43 -9.99 2.24
C ILE A 31 -19.38 -9.23 1.42
N ILE A 32 -18.77 -8.19 1.97
CA ILE A 32 -17.70 -7.43 1.30
C ILE A 32 -16.48 -8.34 1.05
N TRP A 33 -16.14 -9.22 1.98
CA TRP A 33 -15.07 -10.18 1.79
C TRP A 33 -15.35 -11.13 0.61
N LYS A 34 -16.58 -11.64 0.53
CA LYS A 34 -17.02 -12.48 -0.59
C LYS A 34 -17.06 -11.71 -1.91
N LEU A 35 -17.41 -10.43 -1.88
CA LEU A 35 -17.33 -9.56 -3.05
C LEU A 35 -15.88 -9.43 -3.55
N GLY A 36 -14.91 -9.21 -2.65
CA GLY A 36 -13.48 -9.21 -3.02
C GLY A 36 -13.05 -10.53 -3.68
N THR A 37 -13.48 -11.66 -3.12
CA THR A 37 -13.21 -12.98 -3.71
C THR A 37 -13.84 -13.12 -5.11
N LEU A 38 -15.07 -12.65 -5.30
CA LEU A 38 -15.74 -12.64 -6.60
C LEU A 38 -14.95 -11.79 -7.61
N VAL A 39 -14.49 -10.60 -7.23
CA VAL A 39 -13.64 -9.74 -8.06
C VAL A 39 -12.38 -10.46 -8.54
N SER A 40 -11.72 -11.22 -7.67
CA SER A 40 -10.54 -12.04 -8.02
C SER A 40 -10.83 -13.09 -9.10
N ILE A 41 -12.04 -13.67 -9.06
CA ILE A 41 -12.49 -14.69 -10.03
C ILE A 41 -12.83 -14.06 -11.39
N VAL A 42 -13.59 -12.97 -11.39
CA VAL A 42 -14.11 -12.36 -12.64
C VAL A 42 -13.12 -11.43 -13.34
N ARG A 43 -12.11 -10.95 -12.61
CA ARG A 43 -11.00 -10.12 -13.12
C ARG A 43 -11.52 -8.94 -13.96
N GLN A 44 -11.08 -8.84 -15.21
CA GLN A 44 -11.36 -7.71 -16.11
C GLN A 44 -12.85 -7.51 -16.44
N HIS A 45 -13.71 -8.50 -16.18
CA HIS A 45 -15.16 -8.35 -16.38
C HIS A 45 -15.82 -7.42 -15.35
N ILE A 46 -15.13 -7.09 -14.25
CA ILE A 46 -15.65 -6.18 -13.22
C ILE A 46 -15.68 -4.71 -13.66
N ARG A 47 -14.96 -4.34 -14.73
CA ARG A 47 -14.79 -2.94 -15.17
C ARG A 47 -16.12 -2.17 -15.30
N LYS A 48 -17.18 -2.83 -15.76
CA LYS A 48 -18.51 -2.22 -15.92
C LYS A 48 -19.14 -1.78 -14.60
N TYR A 49 -18.78 -2.41 -13.49
CA TYR A 49 -19.31 -2.18 -12.15
C TYR A 49 -18.35 -1.36 -11.29
N LEU A 50 -17.24 -0.91 -11.86
CA LEU A 50 -16.23 -0.18 -11.12
C LEU A 50 -16.73 1.11 -10.47
N PRO A 51 -17.57 1.94 -11.12
CA PRO A 51 -18.09 3.15 -10.49
C PRO A 51 -18.88 2.84 -9.20
N GLU A 52 -19.73 1.82 -9.23
CA GLU A 52 -20.50 1.36 -8.07
C GLU A 52 -19.57 0.81 -6.98
N LEU A 53 -18.54 0.05 -7.35
CA LEU A 53 -17.54 -0.47 -6.41
C LEU A 53 -16.72 0.64 -5.74
N LEU A 54 -16.31 1.66 -6.48
CA LEU A 54 -15.57 2.79 -5.94
C LEU A 54 -16.44 3.63 -4.99
N SER A 55 -17.72 3.83 -5.33
CA SER A 55 -18.70 4.45 -4.44
C SER A 55 -18.82 3.65 -3.15
N LEU A 56 -18.98 2.33 -3.25
CA LEU A 56 -19.06 1.45 -2.09
C LEU A 56 -17.77 1.52 -1.24
N ILE A 57 -16.59 1.50 -1.87
CA ILE A 57 -15.31 1.63 -1.15
C ILE A 57 -15.27 2.94 -0.37
N SER A 58 -15.73 4.05 -0.95
CA SER A 58 -15.74 5.34 -0.27
C SER A 58 -16.68 5.36 0.95
N GLU A 59 -17.86 4.74 0.83
CA GLU A 59 -18.81 4.59 1.95
C GLU A 59 -18.19 3.73 3.06
N LEU A 60 -17.63 2.58 2.70
CA LEU A 60 -16.99 1.67 3.66
C LEU A 60 -15.78 2.31 4.34
N TRP A 61 -15.05 3.17 3.63
CA TRP A 61 -13.91 3.87 4.20
C TRP A 61 -14.32 4.89 5.27
N SER A 62 -15.48 5.52 5.13
CA SER A 62 -16.01 6.42 6.15
C SER A 62 -16.31 5.67 7.46
N SER A 63 -16.79 4.43 7.36
CA SER A 63 -16.99 3.53 8.51
C SER A 63 -15.69 2.91 9.04
N PHE A 64 -14.63 2.94 8.25
CA PHE A 64 -13.28 2.44 8.59
C PHE A 64 -12.45 3.46 9.40
N SER A 65 -13.03 4.61 9.77
CA SER A 65 -12.29 5.66 10.50
C SER A 65 -11.95 5.25 11.93
N LEU A 66 -10.73 5.58 12.35
CA LEU A 66 -10.27 5.43 13.73
C LEU A 66 -11.04 6.42 14.65
N PRO A 67 -11.25 6.09 15.94
CA PRO A 67 -10.81 4.87 16.64
C PRO A 67 -11.76 3.68 16.42
N ALA A 68 -11.25 2.60 15.82
CA ALA A 68 -12.03 1.37 15.66
C ALA A 68 -11.91 0.51 16.93
N PRO A 69 -13.03 0.06 17.52
CA PRO A 69 -13.02 -0.69 18.77
C PRO A 69 -12.51 -2.14 18.61
N ASN A 70 -12.56 -2.72 17.41
CA ASN A 70 -12.15 -4.10 17.17
C ASN A 70 -11.47 -4.27 15.80
N ARG A 71 -10.37 -5.02 15.78
CA ARG A 71 -9.73 -5.47 14.53
C ARG A 71 -10.41 -6.77 14.06
N PRO A 72 -10.99 -6.82 12.86
CA PRO A 72 -11.53 -8.06 12.32
C PRO A 72 -10.41 -9.11 12.13
N VAL A 73 -10.71 -10.37 12.44
CA VAL A 73 -9.75 -11.50 12.45
C VAL A 73 -9.07 -11.68 11.09
N HIS A 74 -9.78 -11.40 10.00
CA HIS A 74 -9.27 -11.52 8.63
C HIS A 74 -8.64 -10.23 8.08
N GLY A 75 -8.64 -9.14 8.85
CA GLY A 75 -8.27 -7.80 8.38
C GLY A 75 -9.45 -7.07 7.74
N PRO A 76 -9.27 -5.78 7.39
CA PRO A 76 -10.38 -4.95 6.92
C PRO A 76 -10.92 -5.42 5.55
N PRO A 77 -12.22 -5.72 5.42
CA PRO A 77 -12.80 -6.20 4.16
C PRO A 77 -12.64 -5.21 3.00
N VAL A 78 -12.64 -3.91 3.31
CA VAL A 78 -12.41 -2.84 2.31
C VAL A 78 -11.01 -2.95 1.68
N LEU A 79 -9.99 -3.26 2.48
CA LEU A 79 -8.62 -3.42 1.96
C LEU A 79 -8.51 -4.67 1.08
N HIS A 80 -9.17 -5.76 1.48
CA HIS A 80 -9.23 -6.96 0.65
C HIS A 80 -9.89 -6.68 -0.72
N LEU A 81 -11.02 -5.95 -0.74
CA LEU A 81 -11.70 -5.59 -1.98
C LEU A 81 -10.80 -4.74 -2.89
N VAL A 82 -10.15 -3.71 -2.34
CA VAL A 82 -9.25 -2.84 -3.11
C VAL A 82 -8.03 -3.62 -3.63
N GLU A 83 -7.48 -4.54 -2.83
CA GLU A 83 -6.40 -5.42 -3.25
C GLU A 83 -6.81 -6.30 -4.44
N GLN A 84 -7.97 -6.95 -4.37
CA GLN A 84 -8.47 -7.79 -5.46
C GLN A 84 -8.80 -6.96 -6.70
N LEU A 85 -9.27 -5.72 -6.56
CA LEU A 85 -9.46 -4.82 -7.70
C LEU A 85 -8.15 -4.46 -8.39
N CYS A 86 -7.12 -4.14 -7.62
CA CYS A 86 -5.80 -3.86 -8.17
C CYS A 86 -5.25 -5.07 -8.96
N LEU A 87 -5.40 -6.29 -8.42
CA LEU A 87 -4.97 -7.52 -9.11
C LEU A 87 -5.84 -7.86 -10.33
N ALA A 88 -7.15 -7.57 -10.26
CA ALA A 88 -8.10 -7.84 -11.33
C ALA A 88 -7.90 -6.94 -12.55
N LEU A 89 -7.57 -5.66 -12.33
CA LEU A 89 -7.47 -4.61 -13.34
C LEU A 89 -6.04 -4.36 -13.81
N ASN A 90 -5.06 -4.53 -12.91
CA ASN A 90 -3.64 -4.26 -13.13
C ASN A 90 -3.38 -2.81 -13.59
N ASP A 91 -2.96 -2.57 -14.83
CA ASP A 91 -2.59 -1.22 -15.29
C ASP A 91 -3.78 -0.24 -15.34
N GLU A 92 -5.00 -0.72 -15.56
CA GLU A 92 -6.19 0.15 -15.54
C GLU A 92 -6.54 0.65 -14.16
N PHE A 93 -6.05 -0.02 -13.11
CA PHE A 93 -6.22 0.46 -11.73
C PHE A 93 -5.52 1.81 -11.50
N ARG A 94 -4.49 2.13 -12.28
CA ARG A 94 -3.70 3.36 -12.13
C ARG A 94 -4.55 4.62 -12.23
N THR A 95 -5.55 4.62 -13.11
CA THR A 95 -6.47 5.75 -13.31
C THR A 95 -7.31 6.05 -12.06
N TYR A 96 -7.50 5.08 -11.18
CA TYR A 96 -8.33 5.20 -9.98
C TYR A 96 -7.50 5.42 -8.69
N LEU A 97 -6.17 5.27 -8.77
CA LEU A 97 -5.28 5.54 -7.64
C LEU A 97 -5.41 6.96 -7.07
N PRO A 98 -5.53 8.05 -7.86
CA PRO A 98 -5.73 9.39 -7.30
C PRO A 98 -6.94 9.51 -6.36
N THR A 99 -7.99 8.72 -6.61
CA THR A 99 -9.20 8.70 -5.78
C THR A 99 -9.02 7.82 -4.55
N ILE A 100 -8.24 6.73 -4.67
CA ILE A 100 -8.09 5.73 -3.61
C ILE A 100 -6.98 6.11 -2.62
N LEU A 101 -5.84 6.63 -3.09
CA LEU A 101 -4.67 6.91 -2.27
C LEU A 101 -4.91 7.91 -1.11
N PRO A 102 -5.73 8.97 -1.26
CA PRO A 102 -6.04 9.87 -0.15
C PRO A 102 -6.58 9.14 1.08
N PHE A 103 -7.40 8.10 0.88
CA PHE A 103 -7.95 7.28 1.94
C PHE A 103 -6.84 6.54 2.74
N TYR A 104 -5.84 6.01 2.03
CA TYR A 104 -4.68 5.35 2.64
C TYR A 104 -3.84 6.35 3.44
N ILE A 105 -3.57 7.52 2.87
CA ILE A 105 -2.79 8.59 3.51
C ILE A 105 -3.50 9.10 4.76
N GLN A 106 -4.83 9.23 4.71
CA GLN A 106 -5.65 9.61 5.85
C GLN A 106 -5.48 8.62 7.01
N VAL A 107 -5.61 7.30 6.76
CA VAL A 107 -5.43 6.28 7.81
C VAL A 107 -4.03 6.31 8.41
N LEU A 108 -2.99 6.51 7.60
CA LEU A 108 -1.62 6.65 8.11
C LEU A 108 -1.46 7.90 8.99
N THR A 109 -2.09 9.01 8.61
CA THR A 109 -2.04 10.28 9.34
C THR A 109 -2.88 10.23 10.63
N ASP A 110 -4.03 9.57 10.60
CA ASP A 110 -4.88 9.38 11.78
C ASP A 110 -4.25 8.38 12.76
N ALA A 111 -3.55 7.35 12.26
CA ALA A 111 -2.76 6.45 13.09
C ALA A 111 -1.65 7.18 13.85
N GLU A 112 -0.98 8.13 13.19
CA GLU A 112 0.02 9.02 13.80
C GLU A 112 -0.63 9.91 14.89
N ARG A 113 -1.74 10.58 14.58
CA ARG A 113 -2.44 11.48 15.51
C ARG A 113 -3.01 10.78 16.73
N CYS A 114 -3.62 9.61 16.53
CA CYS A 114 -4.26 8.83 17.60
C CYS A 114 -3.30 7.87 18.29
N ASN A 115 -2.03 7.79 17.84
CA ASN A 115 -1.03 6.81 18.27
C ASN A 115 -1.55 5.36 18.20
N ASN A 116 -2.44 5.07 17.24
CA ASN A 116 -3.08 3.77 17.06
C ASN A 116 -2.73 3.21 15.67
N TYR A 117 -1.82 2.25 15.67
CA TYR A 117 -1.27 1.68 14.44
C TYR A 117 -1.88 0.32 14.07
N THR A 118 -3.03 -0.04 14.65
CA THR A 118 -3.65 -1.36 14.47
C THR A 118 -3.84 -1.75 13.00
N PHE A 119 -4.19 -0.80 12.14
CA PHE A 119 -4.44 -1.03 10.70
C PHE A 119 -3.24 -0.73 9.79
N VAL A 120 -2.19 -0.10 10.31
CA VAL A 120 -1.03 0.30 9.49
C VAL A 120 -0.34 -0.90 8.83
N PRO A 121 -0.13 -2.06 9.50
CA PRO A 121 0.43 -3.24 8.84
C PRO A 121 -0.43 -3.76 7.68
N ASP A 122 -1.75 -3.69 7.79
CA ASP A 122 -2.68 -4.16 6.76
C ASP A 122 -2.68 -3.20 5.56
N ILE A 123 -2.67 -1.89 5.81
CA ILE A 123 -2.49 -0.83 4.80
C ILE A 123 -1.18 -1.02 4.04
N LEU A 124 -0.07 -1.19 4.76
CA LEU A 124 1.25 -1.41 4.17
C LEU A 124 1.30 -2.70 3.33
N ARG A 125 0.62 -3.77 3.77
CA ARG A 125 0.50 -5.01 2.99
C ARG A 125 -0.22 -4.75 1.67
N THR A 126 -1.35 -4.05 1.67
CA THR A 126 -2.11 -3.75 0.45
C THR A 126 -1.32 -2.84 -0.50
N LEU A 127 -0.60 -1.85 0.02
CA LEU A 127 0.29 -1.00 -0.80
C LEU A 127 1.39 -1.81 -1.52
N ARG A 128 1.92 -2.87 -0.89
CA ARG A 128 2.89 -3.77 -1.55
C ARG A 128 2.28 -4.53 -2.73
N VAL A 129 0.98 -4.81 -2.68
CA VAL A 129 0.27 -5.52 -3.75
C VAL A 129 0.06 -4.60 -4.95
N PHE A 130 -0.17 -3.31 -4.73
CA PHE A 130 -0.24 -2.33 -5.82
C PHE A 130 1.05 -2.30 -6.64
N GLY A 131 2.21 -2.30 -5.97
CA GLY A 131 3.50 -2.48 -6.64
C GLY A 131 3.75 -1.42 -7.72
N GLY A 132 3.92 -1.85 -8.97
CA GLY A 132 4.23 -0.97 -10.10
C GLY A 132 3.06 -0.12 -10.60
N THR A 133 1.82 -0.37 -10.14
CA THR A 133 0.69 0.51 -10.45
C THR A 133 0.84 1.88 -9.77
N LEU A 134 1.61 1.94 -8.68
CA LEU A 134 1.89 3.19 -7.95
C LEU A 134 2.88 4.12 -8.66
N ASP A 135 3.48 3.72 -9.79
CA ASP A 135 4.62 4.40 -10.42
C ASP A 135 4.47 5.93 -10.48
N GLU A 136 3.36 6.39 -11.04
CA GLU A 136 3.07 7.81 -11.27
C GLU A 136 2.60 8.54 -9.99
N HIS A 137 2.13 7.80 -8.99
CA HIS A 137 1.47 8.34 -7.79
C HIS A 137 2.28 8.16 -6.50
N MET A 138 3.49 7.59 -6.58
CA MET A 138 4.32 7.36 -5.39
C MET A 138 4.72 8.64 -4.67
N HIS A 139 4.81 9.77 -5.38
CA HIS A 139 5.10 11.07 -4.79
C HIS A 139 4.07 11.49 -3.71
N LEU A 140 2.83 11.00 -3.77
CA LEU A 140 1.78 11.26 -2.78
C LEU A 140 1.95 10.39 -1.53
N LEU A 141 2.34 9.13 -1.71
CA LEU A 141 2.48 8.17 -0.62
C LEU A 141 3.81 8.28 0.12
N LEU A 142 4.89 8.62 -0.60
CA LEU A 142 6.24 8.63 -0.05
C LEU A 142 6.37 9.49 1.21
N PRO A 143 5.85 10.73 1.26
CA PRO A 143 5.95 11.56 2.46
C PRO A 143 5.21 10.94 3.65
N ALA A 144 4.06 10.31 3.43
CA ALA A 144 3.29 9.66 4.48
C ALA A 144 4.02 8.41 5.02
N LEU A 145 4.63 7.61 4.15
CA LEU A 145 5.46 6.47 4.55
C LEU A 145 6.70 6.93 5.31
N ILE A 146 7.32 8.04 4.92
CA ILE A 146 8.51 8.57 5.57
C ILE A 146 8.20 9.05 6.99
N ARG A 147 7.07 9.73 7.20
CA ARG A 147 6.63 10.15 8.55
C ARG A 147 6.51 8.98 9.53
N LEU A 148 6.08 7.80 9.07
CA LEU A 148 6.00 6.59 9.91
C LEU A 148 7.35 6.15 10.49
N PHE A 149 8.49 6.56 9.91
CA PHE A 149 9.82 6.23 10.45
C PHE A 149 10.33 7.23 11.48
N ILE A 150 9.90 8.49 11.34
CA ILE A 150 10.34 9.60 12.20
C ILE A 150 9.63 9.52 13.55
N VAL A 151 8.36 9.09 13.56
CA VAL A 151 7.56 8.99 14.77
C VAL A 151 8.02 7.79 15.61
N ASP A 152 7.92 7.89 16.95
CA ASP A 152 8.13 6.81 17.94
C ASP A 152 7.10 5.66 17.82
N ALA A 153 6.78 5.24 16.59
CA ALA A 153 5.99 4.06 16.31
C ALA A 153 6.71 2.80 16.82
N SER A 154 5.98 1.70 17.04
CA SER A 154 6.62 0.45 17.46
C SER A 154 7.66 -0.03 16.43
N VAL A 155 8.65 -0.79 16.89
CA VAL A 155 9.71 -1.35 16.02
C VAL A 155 9.12 -2.19 14.88
N ASP A 156 8.01 -2.89 15.14
CA ASP A 156 7.35 -3.74 14.15
C ASP A 156 6.72 -2.95 13.00
N ILE A 157 6.12 -1.79 13.30
CA ILE A 157 5.50 -0.92 12.30
C ILE A 157 6.58 -0.29 11.41
N ARG A 158 7.65 0.21 12.03
CA ARG A 158 8.80 0.76 11.32
C ARG A 158 9.41 -0.28 10.38
N ARG A 159 9.62 -1.52 10.86
CA ARG A 159 10.07 -2.65 10.04
C ARG A 159 9.11 -2.96 8.90
N ALA A 160 7.79 -2.97 9.15
CA ALA A 160 6.80 -3.21 8.11
C ALA A 160 6.81 -2.11 7.02
N ALA A 161 6.99 -0.85 7.41
CA ALA A 161 7.09 0.27 6.49
C ALA A 161 8.39 0.21 5.66
N ILE A 162 9.52 -0.15 6.28
CA ILE A 162 10.79 -0.38 5.58
C ILE A 162 10.59 -1.47 4.53
N LYS A 163 10.12 -2.65 4.94
CA LYS A 163 9.83 -3.80 4.05
C LYS A 163 8.93 -3.43 2.87
N THR A 164 8.00 -2.52 3.10
CA THR A 164 7.09 -2.02 2.07
C THR A 164 7.83 -1.17 1.05
N LEU A 165 8.68 -0.24 1.49
CA LEU A 165 9.54 0.55 0.60
C LEU A 165 10.48 -0.33 -0.23
N ILE A 166 11.15 -1.33 0.37
CA ILE A 166 12.04 -2.26 -0.37
C ILE A 166 11.31 -2.93 -1.52
N ARG A 167 10.03 -3.27 -1.32
CA ARG A 167 9.23 -3.99 -2.32
C ARG A 167 8.73 -3.07 -3.44
N ILE A 168 8.47 -1.80 -3.14
CA ILE A 168 7.84 -0.85 -4.06
C ILE A 168 8.87 -0.04 -4.84
N ILE A 169 9.97 0.39 -4.22
CA ILE A 169 11.01 1.22 -4.86
C ILE A 169 11.53 0.62 -6.18
N PRO A 170 11.86 -0.68 -6.29
CA PRO A 170 12.34 -1.26 -7.56
C PRO A 170 11.30 -1.24 -8.68
N ARG A 171 10.02 -1.03 -8.34
CA ARG A 171 8.87 -1.07 -9.26
C ARG A 171 8.37 0.32 -9.62
N VAL A 172 8.95 1.38 -9.05
CA VAL A 172 8.50 2.76 -9.21
C VAL A 172 9.67 3.72 -9.43
N GLN A 173 9.52 4.64 -10.37
CA GLN A 173 10.45 5.72 -10.67
C GLN A 173 10.39 6.84 -9.62
N VAL A 174 11.22 6.74 -8.59
CA VAL A 174 11.26 7.72 -7.49
C VAL A 174 12.17 8.94 -7.79
N ARG A 175 12.34 9.34 -9.05
CA ARG A 175 13.41 10.23 -9.55
C ARG A 175 13.62 11.54 -8.76
N GLY A 176 12.56 12.11 -8.20
CA GLY A 176 12.61 13.39 -7.45
C GLY A 176 12.79 13.28 -5.94
N HIS A 177 12.67 12.10 -5.35
CA HIS A 177 12.65 11.93 -3.88
C HIS A 177 13.72 11.00 -3.35
N ILE A 178 14.65 10.53 -4.19
CA ILE A 178 15.72 9.60 -3.78
C ILE A 178 16.60 10.20 -2.70
N SER A 179 17.03 11.47 -2.84
CA SER A 179 17.85 12.14 -1.82
C SER A 179 17.14 12.22 -0.47
N LEU A 180 15.87 12.66 -0.49
CA LEU A 180 15.03 12.74 0.69
C LEU A 180 14.84 11.36 1.33
N LEU A 181 14.62 10.31 0.54
CA LEU A 181 14.50 8.94 1.04
C LEU A 181 15.81 8.46 1.67
N VAL A 182 16.97 8.72 1.05
CA VAL A 182 18.28 8.36 1.60
C VAL A 182 18.56 9.10 2.92
N ASP A 183 18.25 10.38 3.00
CA ASP A 183 18.50 11.19 4.20
C ASP A 183 17.63 10.75 5.38
N HIS A 184 16.35 10.45 5.13
CA HIS A 184 15.46 9.93 6.17
C HIS A 184 15.85 8.52 6.59
N LEU A 185 16.28 7.67 5.65
CA LEU A 185 16.80 6.34 5.98
C LEU A 185 18.08 6.42 6.81
N LYS A 186 18.98 7.38 6.53
CA LYS A 186 20.16 7.63 7.36
C LYS A 186 19.79 8.05 8.77
N LEU A 187 18.83 8.97 8.93
CA LEU A 187 18.35 9.40 10.25
C LEU A 187 17.74 8.24 11.05
N VAL A 188 17.03 7.35 10.38
CA VAL A 188 16.46 6.11 10.96
C VAL A 188 17.53 5.04 11.19
N LEU A 189 18.70 5.10 10.55
CA LEU A 189 19.81 4.19 10.85
C LEU A 189 20.62 4.71 12.05
N ASP A 190 20.86 6.02 12.10
CA ASP A 190 21.66 6.68 13.15
C ASP A 190 20.96 6.62 14.51
N GLY A 191 19.63 6.74 14.53
CA GLY A 191 18.83 6.53 15.75
C GLY A 191 18.71 5.06 16.21
N TYR A 192 19.14 4.08 15.40
CA TYR A 192 18.82 2.64 15.59
C TYR A 192 20.05 1.76 15.44
N VAL A 193 21.12 2.09 16.17
CA VAL A 193 22.32 1.25 16.35
C VAL A 193 22.02 -0.15 16.95
N THR A 194 20.77 -0.45 17.33
CA THR A 194 20.39 -1.70 18.02
C THR A 194 19.52 -2.69 17.21
N LEU A 195 19.25 -2.47 15.91
CA LEU A 195 18.50 -3.46 15.12
C LEU A 195 19.40 -4.55 14.51
N SER A 196 19.07 -5.79 14.85
CA SER A 196 19.63 -7.06 14.38
C SER A 196 20.05 -7.06 12.90
N THR A 197 21.21 -7.66 12.60
CA THR A 197 21.95 -7.74 11.32
C THR A 197 21.09 -8.02 10.07
N ASN A 198 19.93 -8.67 10.24
CA ASN A 198 18.97 -8.95 9.15
C ASN A 198 18.27 -7.70 8.60
N VAL A 199 18.03 -6.66 9.41
CA VAL A 199 17.42 -5.40 8.92
C VAL A 199 18.44 -4.62 8.09
N TYR A 200 19.71 -4.64 8.48
CA TYR A 200 20.82 -4.02 7.74
C TYR A 200 20.95 -4.57 6.31
N LEU A 201 20.89 -5.89 6.13
CA LEU A 201 20.93 -6.51 4.80
C LEU A 201 19.71 -6.14 3.94
N GLU A 202 18.51 -6.06 4.56
CA GLU A 202 17.31 -5.54 3.89
C GLU A 202 17.53 -4.07 3.46
N PHE A 203 18.17 -3.23 4.28
CA PHE A 203 18.50 -1.85 3.95
C PHE A 203 19.54 -1.68 2.84
N ILE A 204 20.60 -2.50 2.81
CA ILE A 204 21.57 -2.51 1.71
C ILE A 204 20.87 -2.84 0.39
N ASN A 205 19.89 -3.74 0.41
CA ASN A 205 19.07 -4.04 -0.77
C ASN A 205 18.22 -2.83 -1.21
N VAL A 206 17.73 -2.00 -0.29
CA VAL A 206 17.05 -0.73 -0.64
C VAL A 206 18.03 0.25 -1.28
N GLN A 207 19.19 0.45 -0.68
CA GLN A 207 20.21 1.36 -1.21
C GLN A 207 20.73 0.88 -2.58
N SER A 208 20.96 -0.41 -2.75
CA SER A 208 21.35 -1.04 -4.02
C SER A 208 20.25 -0.92 -5.08
N ALA A 209 18.99 -1.14 -4.71
CA ALA A 209 17.86 -0.95 -5.62
C ALA A 209 17.69 0.52 -6.03
N CYS A 210 17.82 1.46 -5.09
CA CYS A 210 17.82 2.89 -5.34
C CYS A 210 19.00 3.30 -6.25
N ALA A 211 20.20 2.78 -5.98
CA ALA A 211 21.41 3.07 -6.77
C ALA A 211 21.30 2.50 -8.19
N HIS A 212 20.81 1.26 -8.35
CA HIS A 212 20.58 0.65 -9.66
C HIS A 212 19.50 1.42 -10.46
N ALA A 213 18.41 1.83 -9.81
CA ALA A 213 17.39 2.68 -10.43
C ALA A 213 17.95 4.07 -10.80
N TYR A 214 18.87 4.63 -10.00
CA TYR A 214 19.50 5.92 -10.25
C TYR A 214 20.50 5.88 -11.42
N ILE A 215 21.36 4.85 -11.46
CA ILE A 215 22.39 4.64 -12.51
C ILE A 215 21.75 4.43 -13.88
N HIS A 216 20.65 3.67 -13.95
CA HIS A 216 19.96 3.39 -15.21
C HIS A 216 19.22 4.62 -15.79
N LEU A 217 19.01 5.66 -14.99
CA LEU A 217 18.24 6.86 -15.34
C LEU A 217 19.13 8.10 -15.58
N HIS A 218 20.38 8.09 -15.11
CA HIS A 218 21.36 9.15 -15.31
C HIS A 218 22.76 8.57 -15.61
N PRO A 219 23.04 8.16 -16.87
CA PRO A 219 24.39 7.74 -17.25
C PRO A 219 25.33 8.95 -17.21
N GLY A 220 26.09 9.11 -16.12
CA GLY A 220 27.11 10.16 -15.99
C GLY A 220 27.16 10.95 -14.68
N LYS A 221 26.35 10.62 -13.65
CA LYS A 221 26.43 11.26 -12.32
C LYS A 221 27.04 10.31 -11.27
N TYR A 222 28.37 10.34 -11.17
CA TYR A 222 29.21 9.51 -10.27
C TYR A 222 29.23 9.96 -8.79
N GLU A 223 28.68 11.14 -8.47
CA GLU A 223 28.76 11.68 -7.09
C GLU A 223 27.95 10.85 -6.07
N LEU A 224 26.85 10.23 -6.48
CA LEU A 224 26.04 9.39 -5.59
C LEU A 224 26.61 7.97 -5.45
N GLU A 225 27.34 7.45 -6.44
CA GLU A 225 28.13 6.23 -6.27
C GLU A 225 29.11 6.38 -5.11
N HIS A 226 29.73 7.54 -4.95
CA HIS A 226 30.64 7.80 -3.83
C HIS A 226 29.89 7.84 -2.48
N VAL A 227 28.68 8.42 -2.42
CA VAL A 227 27.86 8.44 -1.19
C VAL A 227 27.33 7.04 -0.82
N PHE A 228 26.92 6.23 -1.81
CA PHE A 228 26.47 4.85 -1.60
C PHE A 228 27.64 3.89 -1.32
N SER A 229 28.79 4.09 -1.97
CA SER A 229 30.04 3.36 -1.69
C SER A 229 30.60 3.71 -0.31
N THR A 230 30.49 4.97 0.14
CA THR A 230 30.95 5.38 1.48
C THR A 230 30.03 4.82 2.57
N ALA A 231 28.72 4.72 2.31
CA ALA A 231 27.78 4.05 3.22
C ALA A 231 28.03 2.53 3.31
N CYS A 232 28.46 1.89 2.21
CA CYS A 232 28.87 0.48 2.21
C CYS A 232 30.29 0.25 2.74
N SER A 233 31.20 1.22 2.67
CA SER A 233 32.59 1.08 3.12
C SER A 233 32.82 1.47 4.57
N LEU A 234 31.80 2.02 5.24
CA LEU A 234 31.87 2.34 6.67
C LEU A 234 31.66 1.12 7.58
N TYR A 235 31.29 -0.06 7.04
CA TYR A 235 31.26 -1.35 7.76
C TYR A 235 31.46 -2.56 6.85
#